data_AF-A0A7G7MDM3-F1
#
_entry.id   AF-A0A7G7MDM3-F1
#
_cell.length_a   1.000
_cell.length_b   1.000
_cell.length_c   1.000
_cell.angle_alpha   90.00
_cell.angle_beta   90.00
_cell.angle_gamma   90.00
#
_symmetry.space_group_name_H-M   'P 1'
#
loop_
_entity.id
_entity.type
_entity.pdbx_description
1 polymer ?
#
loop_
_entity_poly.entity_id
_entity_poly.type
_entity_poly.pdbx_seq_one_letter_code
_entity_poly.pdbx_strand_id
1 'polypeptide(L)'
;MTIMTCPAATATRAACTDGCTIDPALRAHHDRLLTVEHDADEVLELMELAVTWGELEYADEPLVGPDRWIEFAATHVWVDADRAERIFSLAADVAARSAVPVRIAA
;
A
#
# COMPACT_ATOMS: atom_id res chain seq x y z
N MET A 1 15.72 -27.98 -22.41
CA MET A 1 14.61 -27.22 -21.79
C MET A 1 15.00 -25.76 -21.84
N THR A 2 14.50 -25.04 -22.84
CA THR A 2 14.81 -23.62 -23.04
C THR A 2 13.81 -22.82 -22.24
N ILE A 3 14.28 -22.11 -21.22
CA ILE A 3 13.46 -21.18 -20.44
C ILE A 3 13.18 -20.01 -21.38
N MET A 4 11.95 -19.96 -21.90
CA MET A 4 11.49 -18.86 -22.73
C MET A 4 11.31 -17.65 -21.83
N THR A 5 12.29 -16.76 -21.83
CA THR A 5 12.23 -15.48 -21.13
C THR A 5 11.18 -14.63 -21.85
N CYS A 6 10.00 -14.47 -21.24
CA CYS A 6 9.02 -13.50 -21.73
C CYS A 6 9.65 -12.09 -21.64
N PRO A 7 9.64 -11.30 -22.72
CA PRO A 7 10.00 -9.89 -22.62
C PRO A 7 9.04 -9.23 -21.63
N ALA A 8 9.57 -8.41 -20.73
CA ALA A 8 8.85 -7.72 -19.67
C ALA A 8 7.48 -7.22 -20.19
N ALA A 9 6.41 -7.87 -19.75
CA ALA A 9 5.08 -7.38 -19.99
C ALA A 9 4.99 -6.05 -19.28
N THR A 10 4.96 -4.95 -20.03
CA THR A 10 4.64 -3.64 -19.47
C THR A 10 3.25 -3.76 -18.87
N ALA A 11 3.17 -3.82 -17.54
CA ALA A 11 1.89 -3.86 -16.86
C ALA A 11 1.08 -2.62 -17.30
N THR A 12 -0.19 -2.81 -17.63
CA THR A 12 -1.11 -1.71 -17.93
C THR A 12 -1.94 -1.31 -16.70
N ARG A 13 -1.82 -2.09 -15.62
CA ARG A 13 -2.40 -1.87 -14.30
C ARG A 13 -1.60 -2.67 -13.28
N ALA A 14 -1.58 -2.22 -12.03
CA ALA A 14 -1.02 -3.01 -10.95
C ALA A 14 -1.77 -4.33 -10.75
N ALA A 15 -1.06 -5.38 -10.34
CA ALA A 15 -1.61 -6.72 -10.21
C ALA A 15 -0.93 -7.54 -9.11
N CYS A 16 -1.67 -8.51 -8.57
CA CYS A 16 -1.13 -9.55 -7.71
C CYS A 16 -0.07 -10.38 -8.44
N THR A 17 0.99 -10.73 -7.72
CA THR A 17 1.95 -11.75 -8.14
C THR A 17 1.54 -13.13 -7.61
N ASP A 18 2.18 -14.19 -8.09
CA ASP A 18 2.00 -15.56 -7.57
C ASP A 18 2.35 -15.71 -6.08
N GLY A 19 3.07 -14.74 -5.50
CA GLY A 19 3.41 -14.69 -4.07
C GLY A 19 2.39 -13.94 -3.20
N CYS A 20 1.39 -13.28 -3.80
CA CYS A 20 0.39 -12.51 -3.07
C CYS A 20 -0.57 -13.43 -2.30
N THR A 21 -0.35 -13.55 -0.99
CA THR A 21 -1.25 -14.27 -0.08
C THR A 21 -2.02 -13.27 0.78
N ILE A 22 -3.32 -13.14 0.52
CA ILE A 22 -4.19 -12.20 1.24
C ILE A 22 -5.26 -12.93 2.03
N ASP A 23 -5.47 -12.47 3.27
CA ASP A 23 -6.65 -12.78 4.06
C ASP A 23 -7.91 -12.28 3.33
N PRO A 24 -8.91 -13.14 3.07
CA PRO A 24 -10.17 -12.74 2.43
C PRO A 24 -10.85 -11.52 3.07
N ALA A 25 -10.71 -11.31 4.38
CA ALA A 25 -11.26 -10.14 5.06
C ALA A 25 -10.64 -8.83 4.55
N LEU A 26 -9.34 -8.83 4.23
CA LEU A 26 -8.58 -7.65 3.77
C LEU A 26 -8.73 -7.38 2.27
N ARG A 27 -9.43 -8.25 1.53
CA ARG A 27 -9.46 -8.26 0.06
C ARG A 27 -9.90 -6.91 -0.53
N ALA A 28 -10.94 -6.32 0.05
CA ALA A 28 -11.50 -5.05 -0.42
C ALA A 28 -10.46 -3.92 -0.33
N HIS A 29 -9.86 -3.72 0.84
CA HIS A 29 -8.84 -2.68 1.01
C HIS A 29 -7.59 -2.97 0.15
N HIS A 30 -7.15 -4.22 0.04
CA HIS A 30 -6.05 -4.56 -0.86
C HIS A 30 -6.33 -4.19 -2.32
N ASP A 31 -7.53 -4.45 -2.84
CA ASP A 31 -7.84 -4.12 -4.23
C ASP A 31 -7.82 -2.61 -4.49
N ARG A 32 -8.20 -1.81 -3.49
CA ARG A 32 -8.04 -0.35 -3.50
C ARG A 32 -6.57 0.06 -3.44
N LEU A 33 -5.74 -0.63 -2.66
CA LEU A 33 -4.30 -0.36 -2.63
C LEU A 33 -3.61 -0.62 -3.99
N LEU A 34 -4.14 -1.52 -4.83
CA LEU A 34 -3.62 -1.71 -6.20
C LEU A 34 -3.96 -0.55 -7.15
N THR A 35 -4.87 0.35 -6.79
CA THR A 35 -5.27 1.46 -7.67
C THR A 35 -4.58 2.77 -7.33
N VAL A 36 -3.86 2.87 -6.20
CA VAL A 36 -3.18 4.11 -5.76
C VAL A 36 -2.19 4.66 -6.78
N GLU A 37 -1.66 3.82 -7.67
CA GLU A 37 -0.80 4.32 -8.74
C GLU A 37 -1.60 5.17 -9.75
N HIS A 38 -2.84 4.82 -10.06
CA HIS A 38 -3.59 5.45 -11.17
C HIS A 38 -4.82 6.24 -10.73
N ASP A 39 -5.19 6.12 -9.46
CA ASP A 39 -6.36 6.77 -8.89
C ASP A 39 -5.93 7.74 -7.79
N ALA A 40 -6.19 9.03 -8.03
CA ALA A 40 -5.82 10.09 -7.09
C ALA A 40 -6.66 10.02 -5.81
N ASP A 41 -7.92 9.58 -5.89
CA ASP A 41 -8.79 9.47 -4.73
C ASP A 41 -8.26 8.37 -3.80
N GLU A 42 -7.75 7.26 -4.35
CA GLU A 42 -7.17 6.19 -3.54
C GLU A 42 -5.81 6.56 -2.92
N VAL A 43 -5.06 7.49 -3.54
CA VAL A 43 -3.89 8.09 -2.87
C VAL A 43 -4.31 8.95 -1.69
N LEU A 44 -5.37 9.76 -1.84
CA LEU A 44 -5.88 10.59 -0.75
C LEU A 44 -6.38 9.71 0.41
N GLU A 45 -7.15 8.68 0.10
CA GLU A 45 -7.65 7.71 1.08
C GLU A 45 -6.51 6.99 1.83
N LEU A 46 -5.45 6.57 1.12
CA LEU A 46 -4.26 6.01 1.77
C LEU A 46 -3.57 7.02 2.69
N MET A 47 -3.49 8.30 2.30
CA MET A 47 -2.86 9.34 3.13
C MET A 47 -3.73 9.72 4.33
N GLU A 48 -5.05 9.78 4.18
CA GLU A 48 -6.00 9.97 5.27
C GLU A 48 -5.89 8.83 6.28
N LEU A 49 -5.84 7.59 5.79
CA LEU A 49 -5.60 6.42 6.62
C LEU A 49 -4.25 6.50 7.34
N ALA A 50 -3.18 6.90 6.64
CA ALA A 50 -1.86 7.05 7.24
C ALA A 50 -1.88 8.09 8.37
N VAL A 51 -2.51 9.25 8.15
CA VAL A 51 -2.59 10.31 9.17
C VAL A 51 -3.39 9.84 10.39
N THR A 52 -4.49 9.14 10.18
CA THR A 52 -5.44 8.74 11.23
C THR A 52 -5.12 7.37 11.86
N TRP A 53 -4.11 6.64 11.37
CA TRP A 53 -3.81 5.28 11.80
C TRP A 53 -3.69 5.12 13.32
N GLY A 54 -3.03 6.07 13.98
CA GLY A 54 -2.86 6.07 15.44
C GLY A 54 -4.14 6.31 16.25
N GLU A 55 -5.22 6.73 15.60
CA GLU A 55 -6.53 7.02 16.20
C GLU A 55 -7.55 5.89 15.96
N LEU A 56 -7.20 4.87 15.16
CA LEU A 56 -8.05 3.74 14.85
C LEU A 56 -8.07 2.71 15.99
N GLU A 57 -8.66 3.07 17.12
CA GLU A 57 -8.80 2.16 18.26
C GLU A 57 -9.85 1.04 18.01
N TYR A 58 -10.79 1.28 17.09
CA TYR A 58 -11.89 0.36 16.74
C TYR A 58 -12.31 0.51 15.26
N ALA A 59 -11.43 0.17 14.32
CA ALA A 59 -11.83 0.07 12.92
C ALA A 59 -12.73 -1.16 12.72
N ASP A 60 -14.01 -0.94 12.40
CA ASP A 60 -14.95 -2.01 12.04
C ASP A 60 -14.59 -2.66 10.68
N GLU A 61 -13.82 -1.95 9.85
CA GLU A 61 -13.36 -2.44 8.56
C GLU A 61 -11.97 -3.11 8.68
N PRO A 62 -11.78 -4.31 8.12
CA PRO A 62 -10.48 -4.95 8.06
C PRO A 62 -9.55 -4.22 7.08
N LEU A 63 -8.49 -3.60 7.60
CA LEU A 63 -7.53 -2.80 6.84
C LEU A 63 -6.12 -3.41 6.81
N VAL A 64 -5.42 -3.29 5.68
CA VAL A 64 -3.99 -3.56 5.58
C VAL A 64 -3.24 -2.45 6.32
N GLY A 65 -2.53 -2.83 7.38
CA GLY A 65 -1.78 -1.90 8.23
C GLY A 65 -0.49 -1.36 7.59
N PRO A 66 0.04 -0.25 8.14
CA PRO A 66 1.22 0.44 7.63
C PRO A 66 2.50 -0.38 7.74
N ASP A 67 2.56 -1.34 8.66
CA ASP A 67 3.63 -2.32 8.78
C ASP A 67 3.78 -3.21 7.54
N ARG A 68 2.71 -3.33 6.74
CA ARG A 68 2.67 -4.16 5.53
C ARG A 68 2.77 -3.37 4.23
N TRP A 69 2.69 -2.04 4.26
CA TRP A 69 2.62 -1.21 3.04
C TRP A 69 3.89 -1.26 2.18
N ILE A 70 5.07 -1.28 2.80
CA ILE A 70 6.33 -1.40 2.06
C ILE A 70 6.45 -2.77 1.38
N GLU A 71 6.13 -3.83 2.12
CA GLU A 71 6.11 -5.19 1.57
C GLU A 71 5.05 -5.33 0.47
N PHE A 72 3.90 -4.67 0.64
CA PHE A 72 2.84 -4.60 -0.36
C PHE A 72 3.37 -4.02 -1.67
N ALA A 73 4.07 -2.89 -1.62
CA ALA A 73 4.69 -2.30 -2.81
C ALA A 73 5.71 -3.26 -3.44
N ALA A 74 6.54 -3.92 -2.64
CA ALA A 74 7.58 -4.82 -3.14
C ALA A 74 7.04 -6.13 -3.76
N THR A 75 5.87 -6.59 -3.32
CA THR A 75 5.31 -7.91 -3.70
C THR A 75 4.39 -7.83 -4.92
N HIS A 76 3.97 -6.63 -5.33
CA HIS A 76 3.03 -6.44 -6.44
C HIS A 76 3.72 -5.98 -7.72
N VAL A 77 3.08 -6.27 -8.85
CA VAL A 77 3.49 -5.70 -10.15
C VAL A 77 2.85 -4.33 -10.26
N TRP A 78 3.63 -3.33 -10.65
CA TRP A 78 3.20 -1.94 -10.86
C TRP A 78 3.50 -1.50 -12.29
N VAL A 79 2.80 -0.47 -12.77
CA VAL A 79 3.12 0.15 -14.07
C VAL A 79 4.38 1.01 -13.93
N ASP A 80 4.46 1.80 -12.87
CA ASP A 80 5.61 2.57 -12.40
C ASP A 80 5.95 2.15 -10.96
N ALA A 81 6.88 1.20 -10.85
CA ALA A 81 7.31 0.64 -9.56
C ALA A 81 7.94 1.69 -8.65
N ASP A 82 8.75 2.61 -9.21
CA ASP A 82 9.39 3.67 -8.43
C ASP A 82 8.34 4.61 -7.83
N ARG A 83 7.27 4.90 -8.58
CA ARG A 83 6.18 5.73 -8.09
C ARG A 83 5.36 5.02 -7.01
N ALA A 84 5.04 3.74 -7.20
CA ALA A 84 4.35 2.95 -6.18
C ALA A 84 5.17 2.88 -4.89
N GLU A 85 6.47 2.57 -4.97
CA GLU A 85 7.38 2.54 -3.83
C GLU A 85 7.37 3.87 -3.07
N ARG A 86 7.44 5.01 -3.78
CA ARG A 86 7.40 6.34 -3.14
C ARG A 86 6.09 6.63 -2.44
N ILE A 87 4.95 6.26 -3.03
CA ILE A 87 3.63 6.47 -2.43
C ILE A 87 3.51 5.69 -1.12
N PHE A 88 3.81 4.39 -1.14
CA PHE A 88 3.72 3.55 0.06
C PHE A 88 4.77 3.91 1.12
N SER A 89 5.98 4.30 0.70
CA SER A 89 7.01 4.77 1.64
C SER A 89 6.58 6.04 2.35
N LEU A 90 6.02 7.01 1.62
CA LEU A 90 5.51 8.24 2.22
C LEU A 90 4.36 7.96 3.19
N ALA A 91 3.40 7.12 2.79
CA ALA A 91 2.28 6.75 3.65
C ALA A 91 2.76 6.07 4.95
N ALA A 92 3.69 5.12 4.86
CA ALA A 92 4.25 4.42 6.02
C ALA A 92 4.97 5.39 6.98
N ASP A 93 5.75 6.33 6.44
CA ASP A 93 6.43 7.38 7.21
C ASP A 93 5.43 8.30 7.94
N VAL A 94 4.33 8.67 7.27
CA VAL A 94 3.26 9.48 7.87
C VAL A 94 2.62 8.71 9.02
N ALA A 95 2.22 7.46 8.80
CA ALA A 95 1.60 6.62 9.84
C ALA A 95 2.51 6.42 11.06
N ALA A 96 3.80 6.17 10.83
CA ALA A 96 4.78 6.03 11.90
C ALA A 96 4.91 7.30 12.76
N ARG A 97 4.78 8.49 12.14
CA ARG A 97 4.82 9.79 12.85
C ARG A 97 3.53 10.10 13.59
N SER A 98 2.38 9.78 13.01
CA SER A 98 1.08 9.97 13.65
C SER A 98 0.92 9.16 14.93
N ALA A 99 1.60 8.01 15.03
CA ALA A 99 1.62 7.19 16.24
C ALA A 99 2.43 7.80 17.40
N VAL A 100 3.22 8.86 17.17
CA VAL A 100 4.03 9.50 18.22
C VAL A 100 3.28 10.72 18.77
N PRO A 101 2.97 10.77 20.08
CA PRO A 101 2.31 11.93 20.66
C PRO A 101 3.20 13.18 20.50
N VAL A 102 2.64 14.24 19.92
CA VAL A 102 3.29 15.56 19.83
C VAL A 102 3.54 16.07 21.24
N ARG A 103 4.82 16.07 21.66
CA ARG A 103 5.24 16.71 22.90
C ARG A 103 5.57 18.17 22.61
N ILE A 104 4.70 19.08 23.03
CA ILE A 104 5.02 20.51 23.08
C ILE A 104 5.85 20.72 24.36
N ALA A 105 7.14 21.02 24.20
CA ALA A 105 7.98 21.43 25.33
C ALA A 105 7.52 22.81 25.80
N ALA A 106 7.13 22.91 27.07
CA ALA A 106 6.77 24.15 27.75
C ALA A 106 8.01 24.96 28.18
#